data_AF-A0A1F4U210-F1
#
_entry.id   AF-A0A1F4U210-F1
#
_cell.length_a   1.000
_cell.length_b   1.000
_cell.length_c   1.000
_cell.angle_alpha   90.00
_cell.angle_beta   90.00
_cell.angle_gamma   90.00
#
_symmetry.space_group_name_H-M   'P 1'
#
loop_
_entity.id
_entity.type
_entity.pdbx_description
1 polymer ?
#
loop_
_entity_poly.entity_id
_entity_poly.type
_entity_poly.pdbx_seq_one_letter_code
_entity_poly.pdbx_strand_id
1 'polypeptide(L)'
;MNESVANNNLISIFAQANKIAIIPSEIAGTDAFCAAVGLYYVLKDQEKNASLIYTGKIPEGCNTLIKEGDLTSNISERELMISIDYSDTPAAKVHYSTENDILYLKIKPVNKDFDLNRVKTTIKGSDFDLIIVIGAQNLKDLGQVYTELIDNLNTAKILNIDASDLNSKFGLENVVDSTVESLSLLVLQQVAFLSFPIGKRSGKAFLTGITHKSTD
;
A
#
# COMPACT_ATOMS: atom_id res chain seq x y z
N MET A 1 -10.53 -20.88 16.93
CA MET A 1 -9.12 -20.42 16.95
C MET A 1 -8.94 -19.64 18.24
N ASN A 2 -7.91 -19.91 19.05
CA ASN A 2 -7.73 -19.21 20.33
C ASN A 2 -7.41 -17.73 20.03
N GLU A 3 -8.10 -16.80 20.69
CA GLU A 3 -7.98 -15.35 20.45
C GLU A 3 -6.52 -14.87 20.58
N SER A 4 -5.78 -15.47 21.51
CA SER A 4 -4.34 -15.21 21.71
C SER A 4 -3.45 -15.60 20.52
N VAL A 5 -3.83 -16.61 19.73
CA VAL A 5 -3.05 -17.07 18.56
C VAL A 5 -3.30 -16.16 17.36
N ALA A 6 -4.56 -15.76 17.13
CA ALA A 6 -4.92 -14.78 16.10
C ALA A 6 -4.20 -13.43 16.33
N ASN A 7 -4.17 -13.01 17.59
CA ASN A 7 -3.50 -11.80 18.06
C ASN A 7 -1.99 -11.82 17.79
N ASN A 8 -1.32 -12.94 18.03
CA ASN A 8 0.11 -13.10 17.75
C ASN A 8 0.41 -13.07 16.24
N ASN A 9 -0.48 -13.60 15.41
CA ASN A 9 -0.31 -13.59 13.96
C ASN A 9 -0.36 -12.18 13.39
N LEU A 10 -1.34 -11.35 13.79
CA LEU A 10 -1.45 -9.97 13.33
C LEU A 10 -0.21 -9.14 13.66
N ILE A 11 0.29 -9.24 14.90
CA ILE A 11 1.53 -8.58 15.31
C ILE A 11 2.70 -9.02 14.42
N SER A 12 2.82 -10.33 14.17
CA SER A 12 3.91 -10.87 13.35
C SER A 12 3.86 -10.39 11.89
N ILE A 13 2.67 -10.27 11.29
CA ILE A 13 2.49 -9.82 9.91
C ILE A 13 2.97 -8.38 9.74
N PHE A 14 2.54 -7.47 10.63
CA PHE A 14 2.98 -6.08 10.56
C PHE A 14 4.49 -5.93 10.87
N ALA A 15 5.04 -6.76 11.76
CA ALA A 15 6.47 -6.73 12.09
C ALA A 15 7.35 -7.18 10.92
N GLN A 16 6.91 -8.16 10.13
CA GLN A 16 7.67 -8.73 9.01
C GLN A 16 7.50 -7.99 7.68
N ALA A 17 6.46 -7.16 7.55
CA ALA A 17 6.15 -6.48 6.30
C ALA A 17 7.12 -5.31 6.02
N ASN A 18 7.73 -5.34 4.83
CA ASN A 18 8.66 -4.32 4.36
C ASN A 18 8.04 -3.37 3.34
N LYS A 19 7.06 -3.83 2.55
CA LYS A 19 6.36 -3.02 1.54
C LYS A 19 4.86 -3.31 1.61
N ILE A 20 4.11 -2.34 2.13
CA ILE A 20 2.70 -2.51 2.47
C ILE A 20 1.85 -1.75 1.45
N ALA A 21 0.91 -2.44 0.80
CA ALA A 21 -0.19 -1.79 0.12
C ALA A 21 -1.42 -1.73 1.03
N ILE A 22 -2.11 -0.61 1.02
CA ILE A 22 -3.43 -0.46 1.64
C ILE A 22 -4.40 -0.15 0.51
N ILE A 23 -5.41 -1.01 0.35
CA ILE A 23 -6.35 -0.97 -0.77
C ILE A 23 -7.78 -1.00 -0.19
N PRO A 24 -8.47 0.14 -0.13
CA PRO A 24 -9.89 0.15 0.17
C PRO A 24 -10.67 -0.44 -1.00
N SER A 25 -11.80 -1.08 -0.70
CA SER A 25 -12.75 -1.51 -1.72
C SER A 25 -13.26 -0.33 -2.54
N GLU A 26 -13.46 -0.55 -3.83
CA GLU A 26 -14.07 0.44 -4.72
C GLU A 26 -15.56 0.66 -4.40
N ILE A 27 -16.24 -0.37 -3.90
CA ILE A 27 -17.70 -0.36 -3.67
C ILE A 27 -18.10 0.00 -2.24
N ALA A 28 -17.22 -0.15 -1.25
CA ALA A 28 -17.53 0.16 0.16
C ALA A 28 -17.42 1.67 0.51
N GLY A 29 -17.23 2.51 -0.50
CA GLY A 29 -17.46 3.95 -0.43
C GLY A 29 -16.56 4.71 0.55
N THR A 30 -17.15 5.74 1.16
CA THR A 30 -16.42 6.74 1.96
C THR A 30 -15.74 6.16 3.19
N ASP A 31 -16.40 5.23 3.89
CA ASP A 31 -15.89 4.70 5.15
C ASP A 31 -14.64 3.82 4.92
N ALA A 32 -14.68 2.91 3.95
CA ALA A 32 -13.51 2.11 3.57
C ALA A 32 -12.32 2.99 3.17
N PHE A 33 -12.56 4.05 2.38
CA PHE A 33 -11.52 5.01 2.01
C PHE A 33 -10.94 5.72 3.23
N CYS A 34 -11.79 6.21 4.15
CA CYS A 34 -11.36 6.89 5.37
C CYS A 34 -10.54 5.97 6.28
N ALA A 35 -10.98 4.72 6.45
CA ALA A 35 -10.27 3.70 7.21
C ALA A 35 -8.88 3.43 6.63
N ALA A 36 -8.78 3.33 5.30
CA ALA A 36 -7.52 3.14 4.59
C ALA A 36 -6.58 4.35 4.74
N VAL A 37 -7.08 5.58 4.62
CA VAL A 37 -6.29 6.80 4.87
C VAL A 37 -5.83 6.89 6.32
N GLY A 38 -6.69 6.51 7.26
CA GLY A 38 -6.35 6.46 8.68
C GLY A 38 -5.19 5.50 8.94
N LEU A 39 -5.29 4.27 8.45
CA LEU A 39 -4.24 3.27 8.57
C LEU A 39 -2.96 3.70 7.87
N TYR A 40 -3.06 4.30 6.67
CA TYR A 40 -1.91 4.82 5.95
C TYR A 40 -1.09 5.77 6.81
N TYR A 41 -1.71 6.78 7.43
CA TYR A 41 -0.97 7.70 8.29
C TYR A 41 -0.42 7.04 9.55
N VAL A 42 -1.12 6.07 10.15
CA VAL A 42 -0.58 5.29 11.28
C VAL A 42 0.71 4.56 10.88
N LEU A 43 0.77 3.96 9.69
CA LEU A 43 1.95 3.25 9.23
C LEU A 43 3.08 4.22 8.82
N LYS A 44 2.74 5.36 8.21
CA LYS A 44 3.73 6.38 7.84
C LYS A 44 4.37 7.07 9.05
N ASP A 45 3.59 7.32 10.10
CA ASP A 45 4.10 7.88 11.36
C ASP A 45 5.06 6.91 12.08
N GLN A 46 5.02 5.62 11.73
CA GLN A 46 5.96 4.58 12.16
C GLN A 46 7.09 4.32 11.15
N GLU A 47 7.25 5.21 10.16
CA GLU A 47 8.27 5.11 9.11
C GLU A 47 8.19 3.82 8.27
N LYS A 48 7.04 3.14 8.25
CA LYS A 48 6.84 1.98 7.37
C LYS A 48 6.66 2.42 5.92
N ASN A 49 7.15 1.59 5.00
CA ASN A 49 6.97 1.79 3.57
C ASN A 49 5.57 1.35 3.13
N ALA A 50 4.58 2.18 3.45
CA ALA A 50 3.19 1.99 3.09
C ALA A 50 2.79 2.86 1.89
N SER A 51 2.03 2.27 0.99
CA SER A 51 1.40 2.91 -0.17
C SER A 51 -0.12 2.78 -0.05
N LEU A 52 -0.84 3.89 -0.19
CA LEU A 52 -2.29 3.89 -0.28
C LEU A 52 -2.68 3.87 -1.76
N ILE A 53 -3.43 2.85 -2.17
CA ILE A 53 -3.76 2.59 -3.58
C ILE A 53 -5.27 2.71 -3.77
N TYR A 54 -5.69 3.62 -4.64
CA TYR A 54 -7.10 3.80 -4.97
C TYR A 54 -7.23 4.45 -6.35
N THR A 55 -7.83 3.73 -7.29
CA THR A 55 -8.06 4.18 -8.67
C THR A 55 -9.43 4.86 -8.85
N GLY A 56 -10.31 4.74 -7.86
CA GLY A 56 -11.62 5.38 -7.85
C GLY A 56 -11.55 6.88 -7.61
N LYS A 57 -12.70 7.55 -7.76
CA LYS A 57 -12.83 8.97 -7.40
C LYS A 57 -12.81 9.10 -5.88
N ILE A 58 -11.91 9.94 -5.34
CA ILE A 58 -11.87 10.25 -3.91
C ILE A 58 -13.28 10.68 -3.45
N PRO A 59 -13.84 10.04 -2.40
CA PRO A 59 -15.16 10.36 -1.89
C PRO A 59 -15.29 11.83 -1.47
N GLU A 60 -16.51 12.38 -1.58
CA GLU A 60 -16.77 13.76 -1.17
C GLU A 60 -16.46 13.97 0.32
N GLY A 61 -15.83 15.10 0.66
CA GLY A 61 -15.35 15.38 2.02
C GLY A 61 -13.98 14.77 2.36
N CYS A 62 -13.50 13.78 1.59
CA CYS A 62 -12.22 13.11 1.87
C CYS A 62 -11.00 13.78 1.22
N ASN A 63 -11.19 14.73 0.31
CA ASN A 63 -10.10 15.41 -0.41
C ASN A 63 -9.07 16.08 0.53
N THR A 64 -9.49 16.49 1.72
CA THR A 64 -8.59 17.13 2.71
C THR A 64 -7.91 16.15 3.66
N LEU A 65 -8.23 14.85 3.56
CA LEU A 65 -7.69 13.82 4.44
C LEU A 65 -6.34 13.32 3.94
N ILE A 66 -6.15 13.25 2.62
CA ILE A 66 -4.93 12.76 1.98
C ILE A 66 -4.26 13.90 1.21
N LYS A 67 -2.92 13.94 1.20
CA LYS A 67 -2.19 14.93 0.39
C LYS A 67 -2.12 14.48 -1.06
N GLU A 68 -2.00 15.46 -1.95
CA GLU A 68 -1.62 15.21 -3.34
C GLU A 68 -0.26 14.50 -3.39
N GLY A 69 -0.20 13.37 -4.11
CA GLY A 69 0.99 12.51 -4.20
C GLY A 69 1.10 11.40 -3.15
N ASP A 70 0.35 11.46 -2.04
CA ASP A 70 0.32 10.37 -1.05
C ASP A 70 -0.59 9.20 -1.50
N LEU A 71 -1.46 9.46 -2.49
CA LEU A 71 -2.38 8.48 -3.08
C LEU A 71 -1.85 7.98 -4.42
N THR A 72 -1.68 6.67 -4.56
CA THR A 72 -1.38 6.03 -5.85
C THR A 72 -2.69 5.74 -6.58
N SER A 73 -3.00 6.55 -7.60
CA SER A 73 -4.19 6.39 -8.46
C SER A 73 -3.88 5.80 -9.84
N ASN A 74 -2.60 5.68 -10.20
CA ASN A 74 -2.16 4.98 -11.40
C ASN A 74 -1.18 3.87 -11.00
N ILE A 75 -1.59 2.61 -11.17
CA ILE A 75 -0.82 1.42 -10.75
C ILE A 75 -0.19 0.71 -11.96
N SER A 76 -0.57 1.14 -13.17
CA SER A 76 -0.06 0.61 -14.43
C SER A 76 1.38 1.08 -14.74
N GLU A 77 1.81 2.19 -14.14
CA GLU A 77 3.15 2.75 -14.34
C GLU A 77 4.21 1.88 -13.66
N ARG A 78 5.09 1.30 -14.48
CA ARG A 78 6.28 0.56 -14.03
C ARG A 78 7.52 1.41 -14.33
N GLU A 79 8.41 1.56 -13.35
CA GLU A 79 9.66 2.30 -13.51
C GLU A 79 10.80 1.34 -13.86
N LEU A 80 11.46 1.51 -15.01
CA LEU A 80 12.73 0.83 -15.26
C LEU A 80 13.87 1.59 -14.58
N MET A 81 14.34 1.09 -13.44
CA MET A 81 15.50 1.63 -12.74
C MET A 81 16.79 0.97 -13.24
N ILE A 82 17.75 1.80 -13.62
CA ILE A 82 19.12 1.37 -13.96
C ILE A 82 20.04 1.88 -12.85
N SER A 83 20.53 0.97 -12.02
CA SER A 83 21.50 1.26 -10.94
C SER A 83 22.90 0.94 -11.41
N ILE A 84 23.82 1.89 -11.27
CA ILE A 84 25.23 1.70 -11.63
C ILE A 84 26.04 2.01 -10.37
N ASP A 85 26.66 0.98 -9.79
CA ASP A 85 27.61 1.16 -8.71
C ASP A 85 28.98 1.55 -9.31
N TYR A 86 29.37 2.80 -9.06
CA TYR A 86 30.62 3.39 -9.52
C TYR A 86 31.53 3.77 -8.34
N SER A 87 31.30 3.19 -7.16
CA SER A 87 32.22 3.30 -6.02
C SER A 87 33.65 3.02 -6.50
N ASP A 88 34.62 3.83 -6.04
CA ASP A 88 36.03 3.83 -6.48
C ASP A 88 36.33 4.49 -7.84
N THR A 89 35.38 5.25 -8.41
CA THR A 89 35.68 6.15 -9.55
C THR A 89 35.60 7.63 -9.13
N PRO A 90 36.58 8.46 -9.51
CA PRO A 90 36.58 9.88 -9.15
C PRO A 90 35.51 10.63 -9.98
N ALA A 91 34.48 11.10 -9.27
CA ALA A 91 33.40 11.96 -9.78
C ALA A 91 32.75 11.49 -11.10
N ALA A 92 31.74 10.61 -11.00
CA ALA A 92 30.95 10.17 -12.14
C ALA A 92 29.98 11.27 -12.60
N LYS A 93 30.17 11.82 -13.81
CA LYS A 93 29.12 12.59 -14.50
C LYS A 93 28.31 11.67 -15.41
N VAL A 94 27.01 11.56 -15.15
CA VAL A 94 26.08 10.85 -16.03
C VAL A 94 25.64 11.78 -17.15
N HIS A 95 25.83 11.36 -18.40
CA HIS A 95 25.21 11.99 -19.56
C HIS A 95 24.17 11.02 -20.14
N TYR A 96 23.01 11.54 -20.53
CA TYR A 96 22.02 10.76 -21.26
C TYR A 96 21.82 11.34 -22.66
N SER A 97 21.52 10.47 -23.63
CA SER A 97 21.10 10.85 -24.98
C SER A 97 20.10 9.84 -25.51
N THR A 98 19.21 10.28 -26.39
CA THR A 98 18.25 9.40 -27.07
C THR A 98 18.52 9.45 -28.56
N GLU A 99 18.74 8.30 -29.19
CA GLU A 99 18.93 8.17 -30.63
C GLU A 99 18.09 6.98 -31.14
N ASN A 100 17.25 7.18 -32.15
CA ASN A 100 16.36 6.15 -32.72
C ASN A 100 15.57 5.35 -31.66
N ASP A 101 14.92 6.06 -30.73
CA ASP A 101 14.15 5.49 -29.62
C ASP A 101 14.94 4.63 -28.62
N ILE A 102 16.28 4.71 -28.65
CA ILE A 102 17.17 4.04 -27.71
C ILE A 102 17.74 5.08 -26.73
N LEU A 103 17.54 4.84 -25.43
CA LEU A 103 18.17 5.61 -24.36
C LEU A 103 19.61 5.13 -24.13
N TYR A 104 20.57 6.05 -24.26
CA TYR A 104 21.97 5.82 -23.94
C TYR A 104 22.35 6.56 -22.66
N LEU A 105 22.85 5.82 -21.67
CA LEU A 105 23.47 6.38 -20.46
C LEU A 105 24.99 6.24 -20.56
N LYS A 106 25.70 7.37 -20.56
CA LYS A 106 27.17 7.44 -20.66
C LYS A 106 27.74 7.93 -19.33
N ILE A 107 28.44 7.04 -18.62
CA ILE A 107 29.17 7.38 -17.40
C ILE A 107 30.66 7.49 -17.71
N LYS A 108 31.28 8.58 -17.26
CA LYS A 108 32.72 8.84 -17.47
C LYS A 108 33.30 9.72 -16.35
N PRO A 109 34.56 9.47 -15.93
CA PRO A 109 35.38 8.31 -16.30
C PRO A 109 34.96 7.03 -15.56
N VAL A 110 35.22 5.86 -16.16
CA VAL A 110 35.18 4.55 -15.47
C VAL A 110 36.52 3.85 -15.68
N ASN A 111 36.90 2.96 -14.76
CA ASN A 111 38.14 2.18 -14.88
C ASN A 111 38.10 1.28 -16.13
N LYS A 112 39.26 1.01 -16.73
CA LYS A 112 39.38 0.15 -17.93
C LYS A 112 38.75 -1.23 -17.71
N ASP A 113 38.89 -1.76 -16.51
CA ASP A 113 38.40 -3.08 -16.11
C ASP A 113 37.09 -2.96 -15.29
N PHE A 114 36.21 -2.01 -15.65
CA PHE A 114 34.93 -1.84 -14.95
C PHE A 114 34.07 -3.11 -15.03
N ASP A 115 33.68 -3.64 -13.87
CA ASP A 115 32.84 -4.82 -13.77
C ASP A 115 31.39 -4.50 -14.15
N LEU A 116 30.92 -5.08 -15.26
CA LEU A 116 29.56 -4.89 -15.76
C LEU A 116 28.49 -5.43 -14.81
N ASN A 117 28.82 -6.35 -13.89
CA ASN A 117 27.86 -6.84 -12.88
C ASN A 117 27.47 -5.75 -11.86
N ARG A 118 28.18 -4.62 -11.84
CA ARG A 118 27.84 -3.42 -11.07
C ARG A 118 26.73 -2.59 -11.71
N VAL A 119 26.33 -2.92 -12.94
CA VAL A 119 25.14 -2.38 -13.60
C VAL A 119 23.98 -3.34 -13.36
N LYS A 120 22.94 -2.86 -12.69
CA LYS A 120 21.73 -3.63 -12.40
C LYS A 120 20.53 -2.93 -13.01
N THR A 121 19.73 -3.67 -13.75
CA THR A 121 18.42 -3.22 -14.20
C THR A 121 17.36 -3.84 -13.29
N THR A 122 16.39 -3.03 -12.89
CA THR A 122 15.26 -3.51 -12.09
C THR A 122 14.03 -2.79 -12.58
N ILE A 123 13.00 -3.54 -12.96
CA ILE A 123 11.68 -2.97 -13.15
C ILE A 123 11.10 -2.81 -11.74
N LYS A 124 11.04 -1.57 -11.25
CA LYS A 124 10.30 -1.23 -10.06
C LYS A 124 8.82 -1.18 -10.43
N GLY A 125 8.11 -2.21 -10.00
CA GLY A 125 6.66 -2.22 -9.90
C GLY A 125 6.22 -2.21 -8.44
N SER A 126 4.92 -2.33 -8.27
CA SER A 126 4.20 -2.46 -7.01
C SER A 126 4.49 -3.79 -6.28
N ASP A 127 5.75 -4.08 -5.95
CA ASP A 127 6.12 -5.33 -5.25
C ASP A 127 5.80 -5.23 -3.76
N PHE A 128 4.58 -5.56 -3.37
CA PHE A 128 4.15 -5.60 -1.97
C PHE A 128 4.36 -6.98 -1.36
N ASP A 129 4.84 -7.02 -0.11
CA ASP A 129 4.91 -8.27 0.67
C ASP A 129 3.69 -8.44 1.60
N LEU A 130 3.01 -7.34 1.91
CA LEU A 130 1.73 -7.30 2.60
C LEU A 130 0.75 -6.41 1.84
N ILE A 131 -0.45 -6.93 1.58
CA ILE A 131 -1.59 -6.18 1.05
C ILE A 131 -2.67 -6.17 2.11
N ILE A 132 -3.10 -4.99 2.52
CA ILE A 132 -4.19 -4.77 3.47
C ILE A 132 -5.41 -4.33 2.67
N VAL A 133 -6.40 -5.20 2.60
CA VAL A 133 -7.67 -4.94 1.92
C VAL A 133 -8.72 -4.53 2.95
N ILE A 134 -9.42 -3.42 2.69
CA ILE A 134 -10.41 -2.86 3.63
C ILE A 134 -11.77 -2.73 2.94
N GLY A 135 -12.78 -3.40 3.50
CA GLY A 135 -14.19 -3.28 3.09
C GLY A 135 -14.57 -4.03 1.83
N ALA A 136 -13.77 -4.99 1.38
CA ALA A 136 -14.08 -5.82 0.21
C ALA A 136 -14.64 -7.16 0.68
N GLN A 137 -15.81 -7.59 0.18
CA GLN A 137 -16.36 -8.91 0.48
C GLN A 137 -15.59 -10.01 -0.25
N ASN A 138 -15.06 -9.69 -1.43
CA ASN A 138 -14.17 -10.54 -2.21
C ASN A 138 -13.17 -9.69 -3.02
N LEU A 139 -12.10 -10.30 -3.54
CA LEU A 139 -11.05 -9.56 -4.24
C LEU A 139 -11.53 -8.78 -5.48
N LYS A 140 -12.65 -9.18 -6.11
CA LYS A 140 -13.18 -8.45 -7.28
C LYS A 140 -13.78 -7.09 -6.89
N ASP A 141 -14.10 -6.89 -5.62
CA ASP A 141 -14.62 -5.62 -5.09
C ASP A 141 -13.55 -4.51 -5.03
N LEU A 142 -12.30 -4.84 -5.40
CA LEU A 142 -11.22 -3.88 -5.63
C LEU A 142 -11.24 -3.29 -7.07
N GLY A 143 -12.11 -3.80 -7.94
CA GLY A 143 -12.33 -3.34 -9.31
C GLY A 143 -11.05 -3.26 -10.15
N GLN A 144 -10.69 -2.07 -10.64
CA GLN A 144 -9.51 -1.92 -11.52
C GLN A 144 -8.21 -2.39 -10.83
N VAL A 145 -8.08 -2.11 -9.53
CA VAL A 145 -6.91 -2.51 -8.74
C VAL A 145 -6.72 -4.04 -8.73
N TYR A 146 -7.82 -4.80 -8.68
CA TYR A 146 -7.76 -6.27 -8.77
C TYR A 146 -7.07 -6.75 -10.05
N THR A 147 -7.40 -6.12 -11.18
CA THR A 147 -6.89 -6.53 -12.49
C THR A 147 -5.42 -6.13 -12.64
N GLU A 148 -5.05 -4.93 -12.19
CA GLU A 148 -3.69 -4.40 -12.33
C GLU A 148 -2.68 -5.04 -11.36
N LEU A 149 -3.14 -5.48 -10.19
CA LEU A 149 -2.31 -6.07 -9.14
C LEU A 149 -2.53 -7.58 -8.95
N ILE A 150 -3.13 -8.28 -9.92
CA ILE A 150 -3.49 -9.70 -9.75
C ILE A 150 -2.29 -10.58 -9.35
N ASP A 151 -1.12 -10.34 -9.95
CA ASP A 151 0.10 -11.10 -9.64
C ASP A 151 0.58 -10.81 -8.21
N ASN A 152 0.48 -9.56 -7.75
CA ASN A 152 0.82 -9.18 -6.38
C ASN A 152 -0.19 -9.76 -5.38
N LEU A 153 -1.49 -9.73 -5.69
CA LEU A 153 -2.55 -10.32 -4.87
C LEU A 153 -2.38 -11.84 -4.71
N ASN A 154 -1.84 -12.52 -5.72
CA ASN A 154 -1.57 -13.95 -5.65
C ASN A 154 -0.29 -14.33 -4.86
N THR A 155 0.62 -13.39 -4.65
CA THR A 155 1.95 -13.66 -4.09
C THR A 155 2.18 -13.02 -2.72
N ALA A 156 1.61 -11.85 -2.46
CA ALA A 156 1.72 -11.14 -1.20
C ALA A 156 0.86 -11.79 -0.10
N LYS A 157 1.22 -11.57 1.17
CA LYS A 157 0.33 -11.87 2.28
C LYS A 157 -0.85 -10.89 2.24
N ILE A 158 -2.08 -11.39 2.34
CA ILE A 158 -3.26 -10.54 2.41
C ILE A 158 -3.79 -10.49 3.85
N LEU A 159 -3.92 -9.27 4.38
CA LEU A 159 -4.73 -8.98 5.56
C LEU A 159 -6.06 -8.40 5.07
N ASN A 160 -7.13 -9.15 5.24
CA ASN A 160 -8.49 -8.75 4.85
C ASN A 160 -9.22 -8.20 6.08
N ILE A 161 -9.74 -6.97 5.99
CA ILE A 161 -10.50 -6.31 7.04
C ILE A 161 -11.86 -5.92 6.49
N ASP A 162 -12.95 -6.41 7.09
CA ASP A 162 -14.29 -6.11 6.62
C ASP A 162 -15.33 -6.17 7.74
N ALA A 163 -16.47 -5.50 7.55
CA ALA A 163 -17.60 -5.49 8.46
C ALA A 163 -18.84 -6.22 7.88
N SER A 164 -18.71 -6.87 6.71
CA SER A 164 -19.81 -7.61 6.10
C SER A 164 -19.79 -9.09 6.48
N ASP A 165 -20.96 -9.64 6.84
CA ASP A 165 -21.17 -11.09 6.97
C ASP A 165 -21.06 -11.84 5.63
N LEU A 166 -21.10 -11.13 4.51
CA LEU A 166 -20.95 -11.69 3.16
C LEU A 166 -19.48 -11.87 2.76
N ASN A 167 -18.54 -11.44 3.61
CA ASN A 167 -17.11 -11.53 3.33
C ASN A 167 -16.66 -12.99 3.14
N SER A 168 -15.92 -13.25 2.06
CA SER A 168 -15.46 -14.60 1.71
C SER A 168 -14.20 -15.05 2.43
N LYS A 169 -13.64 -14.23 3.34
CA LYS A 169 -12.43 -14.48 4.12
C LYS A 169 -11.23 -14.89 3.27
N PHE A 170 -10.92 -14.09 2.24
CA PHE A 170 -9.90 -14.37 1.23
C PHE A 170 -8.46 -14.06 1.66
N GLY A 171 -8.25 -13.46 2.84
CA GLY A 171 -6.92 -13.14 3.35
C GLY A 171 -6.19 -14.33 3.97
N LEU A 172 -4.87 -14.20 4.13
CA LEU A 172 -4.10 -15.05 5.02
C LEU A 172 -4.57 -14.86 6.47
N GLU A 173 -4.79 -13.60 6.85
CA GLU A 173 -5.48 -13.22 8.08
C GLU A 173 -6.73 -12.42 7.73
N ASN A 174 -7.81 -12.66 8.49
CA ASN A 174 -9.13 -12.09 8.22
C ASN A 174 -9.70 -11.49 9.51
N VAL A 175 -9.76 -10.17 9.56
CA VAL A 175 -10.42 -9.39 10.61
C VAL A 175 -11.81 -9.03 10.09
N VAL A 176 -12.77 -9.92 10.33
CA VAL A 176 -14.16 -9.73 9.90
C VAL A 176 -15.06 -9.68 11.12
N ASP A 177 -15.72 -8.54 11.33
CA ASP A 177 -16.64 -8.32 12.44
C ASP A 177 -17.86 -7.53 11.96
N SER A 178 -19.00 -8.20 11.84
CA SER A 178 -20.27 -7.60 11.40
C SER A 178 -21.04 -6.89 12.51
N THR A 179 -20.53 -6.92 13.74
CA THR A 179 -21.15 -6.22 14.87
C THR A 179 -20.71 -4.76 14.97
N VAL A 180 -19.65 -4.37 14.24
CA VAL A 180 -19.15 -3.00 14.21
C VAL A 180 -19.98 -2.13 13.26
N GLU A 181 -20.23 -0.88 13.67
CA GLU A 181 -21.03 0.08 12.89
C GLU A 181 -20.24 0.74 11.74
N SER A 182 -18.92 0.53 11.67
CA SER A 182 -18.04 1.19 10.69
C SER A 182 -16.72 0.44 10.48
N LEU A 183 -16.23 0.41 9.24
CA LEU A 183 -14.89 -0.07 8.87
C LEU A 183 -13.79 0.78 9.52
N SER A 184 -13.97 2.11 9.59
CA SER A 184 -13.03 2.99 10.28
C SER A 184 -12.93 2.67 11.76
N LEU A 185 -14.05 2.28 12.41
CA LEU A 185 -14.04 1.84 13.80
C LEU A 185 -13.27 0.53 13.96
N LEU A 186 -13.54 -0.45 13.10
CA LEU A 186 -12.86 -1.75 13.12
C LEU A 186 -11.36 -1.59 12.94
N VAL A 187 -10.91 -0.82 11.95
CA VAL A 187 -9.49 -0.56 11.70
C VAL A 187 -8.85 0.20 12.87
N LEU A 188 -9.55 1.18 13.46
CA LEU A 188 -9.08 1.90 14.65
C LEU A 188 -8.88 0.96 15.85
N GLN A 189 -9.80 0.00 16.07
CA GLN A 189 -9.65 -1.01 17.12
C GLN A 189 -8.41 -1.88 16.89
N GLN A 190 -8.14 -2.29 15.65
CA GLN A 190 -6.93 -3.05 15.32
C GLN A 190 -5.65 -2.24 15.54
N VAL A 191 -5.65 -0.96 15.15
CA VAL A 191 -4.53 -0.03 15.40
C VAL A 191 -4.26 0.11 16.90
N ALA A 192 -5.32 0.27 17.71
CA ALA A 192 -5.20 0.37 19.16
C ALA A 192 -4.70 -0.96 19.78
N PHE A 193 -5.23 -2.09 19.32
CA PHE A 193 -4.80 -3.42 19.74
C PHE A 193 -3.29 -3.64 19.48
N LEU A 194 -2.79 -3.21 18.32
CA LEU A 194 -1.37 -3.27 17.95
C LEU A 194 -0.49 -2.25 18.69
N SER A 195 -1.08 -1.39 19.53
CA SER A 195 -0.39 -0.29 20.22
C SER A 195 0.31 0.67 19.26
N PHE A 196 -0.23 0.82 18.04
CA PHE A 196 0.31 1.76 17.07
C PHE A 196 -0.08 3.20 17.40
N PRO A 197 0.82 4.18 17.23
CA PRO A 197 0.53 5.56 17.56
C PRO A 197 -0.53 6.15 16.60
N ILE A 198 -1.50 6.86 17.17
CA ILE A 198 -2.55 7.54 16.42
C ILE A 198 -2.23 9.04 16.42
N GLY A 199 -1.79 9.55 15.28
CA GLY A 199 -1.56 10.97 15.05
C GLY A 199 -2.84 11.75 14.69
N LYS A 200 -2.70 13.08 14.59
CA LYS A 200 -3.82 13.98 14.23
C LYS A 200 -4.43 13.66 12.86
N ARG A 201 -3.62 13.25 11.87
CA ARG A 201 -4.09 12.94 10.52
C ARG A 201 -4.87 11.63 10.48
N SER A 202 -4.31 10.57 11.05
CA SER A 202 -5.01 9.29 11.14
C SER A 202 -6.27 9.39 11.98
N GLY A 203 -6.22 10.06 13.14
CA GLY A 203 -7.39 10.31 13.97
C GLY A 203 -8.51 11.08 13.25
N LYS A 204 -8.16 12.11 12.47
CA LYS A 204 -9.14 12.84 11.64
C LYS A 204 -9.78 11.92 10.60
N ALA A 205 -8.98 11.12 9.89
CA ALA A 205 -9.49 10.22 8.86
C ALA A 205 -10.42 9.16 9.44
N PHE A 206 -10.03 8.49 10.54
CA PHE A 206 -10.90 7.54 11.23
C PHE A 206 -12.19 8.19 11.71
N LEU A 207 -12.11 9.36 12.33
CA LEU A 207 -13.31 10.07 12.79
C LEU A 207 -14.24 10.44 11.62
N THR A 208 -13.69 10.87 10.48
CA THR A 208 -14.49 11.18 9.29
C THR A 208 -15.23 9.95 8.77
N GLY A 209 -14.61 8.76 8.75
CA GLY A 209 -15.28 7.53 8.36
C GLY A 209 -16.32 7.07 9.38
N ILE A 210 -15.99 7.07 10.68
CA ILE A 210 -16.91 6.69 11.77
C ILE A 210 -18.17 7.56 11.79
N THR A 211 -18.01 8.86 11.52
CA THR A 211 -19.13 9.82 11.52
C THR A 211 -19.83 9.93 10.17
N HIS A 212 -19.33 9.23 9.14
CA HIS A 212 -19.99 9.17 7.86
C HIS A 212 -21.28 8.38 7.99
N LYS A 213 -22.40 8.97 7.56
CA LYS A 213 -23.66 8.23 7.47
C LYS A 213 -23.58 7.34 6.24
N SER A 214 -23.48 6.03 6.44
CA SER A 214 -23.83 5.06 5.41
C SER A 214 -25.29 5.31 5.04
N THR A 215 -25.53 5.84 3.84
CA THR A 215 -26.87 5.77 3.25
C THR A 215 -27.05 4.34 2.79
N ASP A 216 -27.73 3.55 3.63
CA ASP A 216 -28.30 2.25 3.24
C ASP A 216 -29.24 2.39 2.03
#